data_AF-A0A397GXP4-F1
#
_entry.id   AF-A0A397GXP4-F1
#
_cell.length_a   1.000
_cell.length_b   1.000
_cell.length_c   1.000
_cell.angle_alpha   90.00
_cell.angle_beta   90.00
_cell.angle_gamma   90.00
#
_symmetry.space_group_name_H-M   'P 1'
#
loop_
_entity.id
_entity.type
_entity.pdbx_description
1 polymer ?
#
loop_
_entity_poly.entity_id
_entity_poly.type
_entity_poly.pdbx_seq_one_letter_code
_entity_poly.pdbx_strand_id
1 'polypeptide(L)'
;MSSAEDRVNALRGYKATLSNPRVSDKAKQHAQNVIDNELGGEKVHDDFYQRRGDDQKDPNRVQAGLKAATHNPGVTDEGKRSAAEKYKQQFGQGPDE
;
A
#
# COMPACT_ATOMS: atom_id res chain seq x y z
N MET A 1 4.50 -12.95 -24.16
CA MET A 1 4.53 -13.18 -22.70
C MET A 1 4.00 -11.92 -22.03
N SER A 2 3.01 -12.03 -21.14
CA SER A 2 2.50 -10.89 -20.36
C SER A 2 3.63 -10.28 -19.53
N SER A 3 3.76 -8.94 -19.56
CA SER A 3 4.78 -8.22 -18.79
C SER A 3 4.54 -8.38 -17.29
N ALA A 4 5.57 -8.17 -16.47
CA ALA A 4 5.39 -8.11 -15.02
C ALA A 4 4.38 -7.02 -14.62
N GLU A 5 4.36 -5.89 -15.34
CA GLU A 5 3.36 -4.83 -15.15
C GLU A 5 1.93 -5.30 -15.42
N ASP A 6 1.73 -6.08 -16.48
CA ASP A 6 0.42 -6.61 -16.82
C ASP A 6 -0.11 -7.54 -15.72
N ARG A 7 0.78 -8.36 -15.14
CA ARG A 7 0.43 -9.23 -14.02
C ARG A 7 0.05 -8.44 -12.77
N VAL A 8 0.79 -7.38 -12.45
CA VAL A 8 0.49 -6.50 -11.30
C VAL A 8 -0.84 -5.76 -11.51
N ASN A 9 -1.08 -5.26 -12.73
CA ASN A 9 -2.34 -4.61 -13.07
C ASN A 9 -3.53 -5.58 -12.98
N ALA A 10 -3.36 -6.82 -13.46
CA ALA A 10 -4.37 -7.87 -13.34
C ALA A 10 -4.65 -8.21 -11.87
N LEU A 11 -3.60 -8.42 -11.05
CA LEU A 11 -3.72 -8.66 -9.62
C LEU A 11 -4.57 -7.58 -8.93
N ARG A 12 -4.30 -6.31 -9.26
CA ARG A 12 -5.05 -5.17 -8.71
C ARG A 12 -6.53 -5.22 -9.07
N GLY A 13 -6.86 -5.59 -10.31
CA GLY A 13 -8.24 -5.76 -10.77
C GLY A 13 -8.99 -6.90 -10.06
N TYR A 14 -8.34 -8.06 -9.90
CA TYR A 14 -8.94 -9.18 -9.17
C TYR A 14 -9.08 -8.88 -7.67
N LYS A 15 -8.14 -8.18 -7.04
CA LYS A 15 -8.25 -7.76 -5.63
C LYS A 15 -9.42 -6.79 -5.42
N ALA A 16 -9.66 -5.90 -6.38
CA ALA A 16 -10.86 -5.04 -6.36
C ALA A 16 -12.17 -5.84 -6.49
N THR A 17 -12.14 -6.95 -7.23
CA THR A 17 -13.30 -7.85 -7.36
C THR A 17 -13.64 -8.52 -6.03
N LEU A 18 -12.64 -8.90 -5.24
CA LEU A 18 -12.83 -9.49 -3.91
C LEU A 18 -13.48 -8.52 -2.91
N SER A 19 -13.09 -7.25 -2.92
CA SER A 19 -13.59 -6.23 -1.99
C SER A 19 -14.95 -5.64 -2.40
N ASN A 20 -15.36 -5.79 -3.67
CA ASN A 20 -16.60 -5.22 -4.15
C ASN A 20 -17.84 -5.98 -3.60
N PRO A 21 -18.74 -5.32 -2.85
CA PRO A 21 -19.94 -5.97 -2.32
C PRO A 21 -20.98 -6.32 -3.40
N ARG A 22 -20.89 -5.72 -4.60
CA ARG A 22 -21.80 -5.99 -5.73
C ARG A 22 -21.38 -7.19 -6.57
N VAL A 23 -20.24 -7.81 -6.26
CA VAL A 23 -19.74 -8.98 -6.98
C VAL A 23 -20.24 -10.24 -6.28
N SER A 24 -20.67 -11.23 -7.07
CA SER A 24 -21.13 -12.51 -6.56
C SER A 24 -20.01 -13.34 -5.94
N ASP A 25 -20.36 -14.20 -4.99
CA ASP A 25 -19.37 -15.05 -4.30
C ASP A 25 -18.61 -15.96 -5.26
N LYS A 26 -19.29 -16.48 -6.29
CA LYS A 26 -18.65 -17.30 -7.34
C LYS A 26 -17.58 -16.51 -8.11
N ALA A 27 -17.84 -15.24 -8.41
CA ALA A 27 -16.87 -14.39 -9.09
C ALA A 27 -15.69 -14.04 -8.16
N LYS A 28 -15.93 -13.86 -6.86
CA LYS A 28 -14.86 -13.67 -5.87
C LYS A 28 -13.99 -14.91 -5.72
N GLN A 29 -14.59 -16.10 -5.64
CA GLN A 29 -13.85 -17.37 -5.60
C GLN A 29 -12.98 -17.55 -6.84
N HIS A 30 -13.51 -17.21 -8.02
CA HIS A 30 -12.73 -17.25 -9.25
C HIS A 30 -11.57 -16.23 -9.22
N ALA A 31 -11.82 -14.98 -8.79
CA ALA A 31 -10.79 -13.97 -8.65
C ALA A 31 -9.66 -14.41 -7.71
N GLN A 32 -10.01 -15.03 -6.58
CA GLN A 32 -9.04 -15.59 -5.64
C GLN A 32 -8.19 -16.68 -6.29
N ASN A 33 -8.83 -17.61 -7.00
CA ASN A 33 -8.15 -18.70 -7.69
C ASN A 33 -7.15 -18.17 -8.74
N VAL A 34 -7.53 -17.17 -9.54
CA VAL A 34 -6.66 -16.54 -10.54
C VAL A 34 -5.48 -15.83 -9.88
N ILE A 35 -5.71 -15.11 -8.77
CA ILE A 35 -4.65 -14.46 -8.00
C ILE A 35 -3.61 -15.50 -7.53
N ASP A 36 -4.07 -16.60 -6.94
CA ASP A 36 -3.19 -17.58 -6.29
C ASP A 36 -2.46 -18.47 -7.31
N ASN A 37 -3.16 -18.92 -8.36
CA ASN A 37 -2.64 -19.95 -9.26
C ASN A 37 -2.06 -19.42 -10.57
N GLU A 38 -2.54 -18.28 -11.09
CA GLU A 38 -2.10 -17.76 -12.40
C GLU A 38 -1.17 -16.55 -12.26
N LEU A 39 -1.45 -15.67 -11.30
CA LEU A 39 -0.75 -14.40 -11.18
C LEU A 39 0.41 -14.42 -10.17
N GLY A 40 0.60 -15.52 -9.44
CA GLY A 40 1.67 -15.69 -8.46
C GLY A 40 1.42 -14.98 -7.13
N GLY A 41 0.19 -14.56 -6.88
CA GLY A 41 -0.27 -13.97 -5.62
C GLY A 41 0.41 -12.64 -5.26
N GLU A 42 0.46 -12.36 -3.96
CA GLU A 42 1.02 -11.12 -3.39
C GLU A 42 2.53 -10.96 -3.73
N LYS A 43 3.26 -12.06 -3.95
CA LYS A 43 4.70 -12.03 -4.20
C LYS A 43 5.08 -11.26 -5.47
N VAL A 44 4.24 -11.33 -6.51
CA VAL A 44 4.51 -10.61 -7.77
C VAL A 44 4.31 -9.11 -7.61
N HIS A 45 3.41 -8.69 -6.73
CA HIS A 45 3.24 -7.29 -6.38
C HIS A 45 4.53 -6.78 -5.69
N ASP A 46 4.96 -7.44 -4.62
CA ASP A 46 6.12 -7.00 -3.83
C ASP A 46 7.42 -7.02 -4.66
N ASP A 47 7.67 -8.09 -5.42
CA ASP A 47 8.83 -8.19 -6.30
C ASP A 47 8.87 -7.08 -7.37
N PHE A 48 7.71 -6.64 -7.85
CA PHE A 48 7.63 -5.59 -8.86
C PHE A 48 7.98 -4.21 -8.28
N TYR A 49 7.47 -3.87 -7.10
CA TYR A 49 7.79 -2.61 -6.41
C TYR A 49 9.26 -2.56 -5.97
N GLN A 50 9.81 -3.69 -5.52
CA GLN A 50 11.24 -3.81 -5.19
C GLN A 50 12.12 -3.56 -6.41
N ARG A 51 11.78 -4.12 -7.58
CA ARG A 51 12.55 -3.94 -8.82
C ARG A 51 12.44 -2.52 -9.40
N ARG A 52 11.33 -1.83 -9.19
CA ARG A 52 11.17 -0.42 -9.57
C ARG A 52 11.95 0.52 -8.65
N GLY A 53 12.39 0.07 -7.47
CA GLY A 53 13.03 0.91 -6.47
C GLY A 53 12.06 1.84 -5.73
N ASP A 54 10.75 1.59 -5.85
CA ASP A 54 9.70 2.40 -5.18
C ASP A 54 9.71 2.22 -3.64
N ASP A 55 10.38 1.19 -3.14
CA ASP A 55 10.60 0.98 -1.71
C ASP A 55 11.61 1.96 -1.09
N GLN A 56 12.43 2.63 -1.92
CA GLN A 56 13.33 3.69 -1.48
C GLN A 56 12.58 5.03 -1.43
N LYS A 57 11.65 5.14 -0.49
CA LYS A 57 10.96 6.42 -0.23
C LYS A 57 11.97 7.47 0.19
N ASP A 58 11.92 8.63 -0.46
CA ASP A 58 12.73 9.79 -0.08
C ASP A 58 12.47 10.14 1.41
N PRO A 59 13.50 10.06 2.29
CA PRO A 59 13.36 10.35 3.71
C PRO A 59 12.74 11.72 3.99
N ASN A 60 13.06 12.73 3.17
CA ASN A 60 12.52 14.08 3.32
C ASN A 60 11.02 14.12 3.03
N ARG A 61 10.55 13.34 2.04
CA ARG A 61 9.12 13.22 1.72
C ARG A 61 8.36 12.49 2.81
N VAL A 62 8.96 11.44 3.38
CA VAL A 62 8.39 10.70 4.51
C VAL A 62 8.27 11.60 5.74
N GLN A 63 9.35 12.32 6.07
CA GLN A 63 9.38 13.28 7.17
C GLN A 63 8.29 14.36 7.00
N ALA A 64 8.22 14.99 5.83
CA ALA A 64 7.22 16.02 5.52
C ALA A 64 5.79 15.48 5.61
N GLY A 65 5.54 14.26 5.12
CA GLY A 65 4.23 13.63 5.17
C GLY A 65 3.77 13.32 6.60
N LEU A 66 4.67 12.78 7.43
CA LEU A 66 4.39 12.51 8.83
C LEU A 66 4.14 13.81 9.62
N LYS A 67 4.95 14.86 9.39
CA LYS A 67 4.72 16.18 9.99
C LYS A 67 3.41 16.83 9.53
N ALA A 68 3.03 16.66 8.28
CA ALA A 68 1.74 17.14 7.79
C ALA A 68 0.57 16.40 8.47
N ALA A 69 0.69 15.09 8.66
CA ALA A 69 -0.34 14.28 9.31
C ALA A 69 -0.58 14.68 10.78
N THR A 70 0.43 15.16 11.50
CA THR A 70 0.27 15.62 12.90
C THR A 70 -0.51 16.93 13.00
N HIS A 71 -0.46 17.77 11.97
CA HIS A 71 -1.10 19.10 11.94
C HIS A 71 -2.43 19.13 11.19
N ASN A 72 -2.72 18.11 10.38
CA ASN A 72 -3.88 18.11 9.52
C ASN A 72 -5.18 17.98 10.35
N PRO A 73 -6.12 18.94 10.25
CA PRO A 73 -7.39 18.88 10.98
C PRO A 73 -8.29 17.72 10.54
N GLY A 74 -8.09 17.19 9.32
CA GLY A 74 -8.79 16.01 8.81
C GLY A 74 -8.24 14.68 9.32
N VAL A 75 -7.16 14.68 10.11
CA VAL A 75 -6.61 13.47 10.74
C VAL A 75 -7.12 13.38 12.17
N THR A 76 -7.53 12.18 12.58
CA THR A 76 -8.00 11.90 13.95
C THR A 76 -6.88 12.11 14.97
N ASP A 77 -7.23 12.35 16.23
CA ASP A 77 -6.23 12.57 17.28
C ASP A 77 -5.32 11.35 17.47
N GLU A 78 -5.87 10.14 17.34
CA GLU A 78 -5.08 8.90 17.32
C GLU A 78 -4.13 8.84 16.11
N GLY A 79 -4.60 9.24 14.92
CA GLY A 79 -3.78 9.30 13.71
C GLY A 79 -2.63 10.29 13.85
N LYS A 80 -2.87 11.46 14.47
CA LYS A 80 -1.84 12.46 14.75
C LYS A 80 -0.79 11.91 15.72
N ARG A 81 -1.21 11.25 16.80
CA ARG A 81 -0.27 10.63 17.76
C ARG A 81 0.59 9.56 17.10
N SER A 82 -0.02 8.66 16.32
CA SER A 82 0.72 7.62 15.60
C SER A 82 1.71 8.22 14.58
N ALA A 83 1.33 9.30 13.87
CA ALA A 83 2.24 10.00 12.98
C ALA A 83 3.42 10.62 13.72
N ALA A 84 3.21 11.26 14.88
CA ALA A 84 4.27 11.82 15.71
C ALA A 84 5.20 10.73 16.27
N GLU A 85 4.67 9.61 16.72
CA GLU A 85 5.46 8.46 17.20
C GLU A 85 6.32 7.88 16.09
N LYS A 86 5.76 7.65 14.89
CA LYS A 86 6.51 7.17 13.72
C LYS A 86 7.59 8.14 13.31
N TYR A 87 7.29 9.45 13.34
CA TYR A 87 8.27 10.49 13.07
C TYR A 87 9.45 10.39 14.06
N LYS A 88 9.17 10.31 15.36
CA LYS A 88 10.20 10.18 16.40
C LYS A 88 11.01 8.90 16.26
N GLN A 89 10.39 7.77 15.96
CA GLN A 89 11.08 6.49 15.76
C GLN A 89 12.02 6.54 14.55
N GLN A 90 11.63 7.23 13.48
CA GLN A 90 12.38 7.24 12.22
C GLN A 90 13.47 8.34 12.18
N PHE A 91 13.25 9.48 12.84
CA PHE A 91 14.13 10.66 12.77
C PHE A 91 14.74 11.07 14.11
N GLY A 92 14.40 10.39 15.22
CA GLY A 92 14.98 10.63 16.55
C GLY A 92 14.50 11.89 17.27
N GLN A 93 13.69 12.73 16.63
CA GLN A 93 13.18 14.00 17.17
C GLN A 93 11.66 14.13 16.97
N GLY A 94 11.03 15.07 17.66
CA GLY A 94 9.62 15.41 17.45
C GLY A 94 9.37 16.12 16.11
N PRO A 95 8.12 16.11 15.59
CA PRO A 95 7.78 16.82 14.36
C PRO A 95 7.93 18.35 14.46
N ASP A 96 7.97 18.90 15.68
CA ASP A 96 8.00 20.34 15.98
C ASP A 96 9.31 20.81 16.65
N GLU A 97 10.28 19.91 16.79
CA GLU A 97 11.66 20.18 17.24
C GLU A 97 12.58 20.44 16.04
#